data_AF-A0A7X9DQ60-F1
#
_entry.id   AF-A0A7X9DQ60-F1
#
_cell.length_a   1.000
_cell.length_b   1.000
_cell.length_c   1.000
_cell.angle_alpha   90.00
_cell.angle_beta   90.00
_cell.angle_gamma   90.00
#
_symmetry.space_group_name_H-M   'P 1'
#
loop_
_entity.id
_entity.type
_entity.pdbx_description
1 polymer ?
#
loop_
_entity_poly.entity_id
_entity_poly.type
_entity_poly.pdbx_seq_one_letter_code
_entity_poly.pdbx_strand_id
1 'polypeptide(L)'
;MKNYLLFLLFGGIMACSGDHHPAAPANSDASPEAIRLLKFLYSIQGKYILSGQHNFLYEPVKYTNLVYQITGRYPVVWGCDFSFSVTGEDARKYQHCGPANLIDYADSFRLHGIHPDTLRGRMVQKAIELWKKGHIITLMWHHCFPPMGDSCSGSSVWAMENRPSPELWDSLVTEGTTLNNQWKKQADIVIPWLQKLRDAHVPVLWRPYHEMNGVWFWWCNQ
;
A
#
# COMPACT_ATOMS: atom_id res chain seq x y z
N MET A 1 -70.27 17.75 -22.09
CA MET A 1 -69.72 17.19 -20.84
C MET A 1 -68.58 16.25 -21.20
N LYS A 2 -67.32 16.69 -21.07
CA LYS A 2 -66.13 15.86 -21.34
C LYS A 2 -65.52 15.49 -19.98
N ASN A 3 -65.57 14.20 -19.65
CA ASN A 3 -64.97 13.65 -18.44
C ASN A 3 -63.46 13.52 -18.66
N TYR A 4 -62.65 14.19 -17.83
CA TYR A 4 -61.22 13.94 -17.77
C TYR A 4 -60.95 12.92 -16.65
N LEU A 5 -60.41 11.77 -17.04
CA LEU A 5 -59.94 10.72 -16.14
C LEU A 5 -58.53 11.13 -15.66
N LEU A 6 -58.37 11.36 -14.37
CA LEU A 6 -57.09 11.66 -13.75
C LEU A 6 -56.39 10.33 -13.40
N PHE A 7 -55.33 9.96 -14.12
CA PHE A 7 -54.47 8.83 -13.77
C PHE A 7 -53.42 9.29 -12.74
N LEU A 8 -53.53 8.81 -11.51
CA LEU A 8 -52.48 8.93 -10.50
C LEU A 8 -51.43 7.83 -10.73
N LEU A 9 -50.30 8.22 -11.32
CA LEU A 9 -49.09 7.40 -11.37
C LEU A 9 -48.44 7.40 -9.97
N PHE A 10 -48.61 6.31 -9.23
CA PHE A 10 -47.80 6.05 -8.03
C PHE A 10 -46.37 5.74 -8.49
N GLY A 11 -45.48 6.72 -8.33
CA GLY A 11 -44.04 6.54 -8.47
C GLY A 11 -43.53 5.63 -7.35
N GLY A 12 -43.39 4.34 -7.67
CA GLY A 12 -42.62 3.42 -6.85
C GLY A 12 -41.15 3.84 -6.90
N ILE A 13 -40.67 4.49 -5.85
CA ILE A 13 -39.23 4.61 -5.60
C ILE A 13 -38.77 3.20 -5.27
N MET A 14 -38.32 2.47 -6.28
CA MET A 14 -37.55 1.26 -6.11
C MET A 14 -36.19 1.71 -5.55
N ALA A 15 -36.12 1.86 -4.23
CA ALA A 15 -34.86 1.99 -3.54
C ALA A 15 -34.11 0.69 -3.83
N CYS A 16 -33.12 0.76 -4.72
CA CYS A 16 -32.11 -0.28 -4.86
C CYS A 16 -31.33 -0.31 -3.55
N SER A 17 -31.87 -0.99 -2.53
CA SER A 17 -31.05 -1.54 -1.46
C SER A 17 -30.23 -2.64 -2.09
N GLY A 18 -29.11 -2.27 -2.70
CA GLY A 18 -28.10 -3.24 -3.09
C GLY A 18 -27.68 -3.97 -1.83
N ASP A 19 -28.04 -5.24 -1.73
CA ASP A 19 -27.50 -6.13 -0.71
C ASP A 19 -25.98 -6.15 -0.89
N HIS A 20 -25.29 -5.29 -0.14
CA HIS A 20 -23.84 -5.33 -0.01
C HIS A 20 -23.49 -6.55 0.83
N HIS A 21 -23.62 -7.73 0.23
CA HIS A 21 -22.99 -8.93 0.77
C HIS A 21 -21.49 -8.63 0.91
N PRO A 22 -20.90 -8.76 2.10
CA PRO A 22 -19.49 -8.53 2.28
C PRO A 22 -18.75 -9.51 1.37
N ALA A 23 -17.99 -8.98 0.41
CA ALA A 23 -17.25 -9.82 -0.52
C ALA A 23 -16.34 -10.76 0.30
N ALA A 24 -16.29 -12.03 -0.09
CA ALA A 24 -15.29 -12.93 0.44
C ALA A 24 -13.89 -12.37 0.09
N PRO A 25 -12.90 -12.47 0.99
CA PRO A 25 -11.53 -12.10 0.63
C PRO A 25 -11.05 -12.94 -0.56
N ALA A 26 -10.27 -12.33 -1.45
CA ALA A 26 -9.68 -13.04 -2.59
C ALA A 26 -8.75 -14.19 -2.15
N ASN A 27 -8.13 -14.07 -0.97
CA ASN A 27 -7.42 -15.16 -0.32
C ASN A 27 -8.41 -16.05 0.44
N SER A 28 -8.61 -17.30 -0.01
CA SER A 28 -9.48 -18.28 0.64
C SER A 28 -9.03 -18.62 2.06
N ASP A 29 -7.73 -18.48 2.35
CA ASP A 29 -7.11 -18.77 3.64
C ASP A 29 -6.89 -17.48 4.45
N ALA A 30 -7.67 -16.44 4.19
CA ALA A 30 -7.60 -15.19 4.94
C ALA A 30 -7.86 -15.43 6.44
N SER A 31 -7.04 -14.79 7.28
CA SER A 31 -7.19 -14.90 8.73
C SER A 31 -8.55 -14.35 9.20
N PRO A 32 -9.07 -14.80 10.36
CA PRO A 32 -10.27 -14.24 10.95
C PRO A 32 -10.21 -12.70 11.11
N GLU A 33 -9.04 -12.15 11.41
CA GLU A 33 -8.81 -10.71 11.53
C GLU A 33 -8.97 -9.99 10.19
N ALA A 34 -8.43 -10.56 9.11
CA ALA A 34 -8.56 -9.99 7.76
C ALA A 34 -10.02 -10.03 7.29
N ILE A 35 -10.72 -11.14 7.55
CA ILE A 35 -12.16 -11.26 7.26
C ILE A 35 -12.96 -10.21 8.05
N ARG A 36 -12.67 -10.01 9.33
CA ARG A 36 -13.35 -8.99 10.16
C ARG A 36 -13.06 -7.58 9.66
N LEU A 37 -11.82 -7.27 9.31
CA LEU A 37 -11.45 -5.97 8.75
C LEU A 37 -12.21 -5.71 7.43
N LEU A 38 -12.24 -6.68 6.52
CA LEU A 38 -12.97 -6.56 5.26
C LEU A 38 -14.46 -6.30 5.49
N LYS A 39 -15.10 -7.08 6.38
CA LYS A 39 -16.50 -6.87 6.78
C LYS A 39 -16.75 -5.47 7.34
N PHE A 40 -15.83 -4.96 8.18
CA PHE A 40 -15.92 -3.60 8.69
C PHE A 40 -15.88 -2.56 7.56
N LEU A 41 -14.93 -2.67 6.62
CA LEU A 41 -14.83 -1.75 5.48
C LEU A 41 -16.11 -1.73 4.63
N TYR A 42 -16.70 -2.89 4.35
CA TYR A 42 -17.99 -2.97 3.65
C TYR A 42 -19.15 -2.38 4.47
N SER A 43 -19.16 -2.57 5.80
CA SER A 43 -20.23 -2.04 6.65
C SER A 43 -20.32 -0.51 6.66
N ILE A 44 -19.19 0.17 6.41
CA ILE A 44 -19.08 1.64 6.36
C ILE A 44 -19.06 2.20 4.94
N GLN A 45 -19.01 1.34 3.91
CA GLN A 45 -18.91 1.75 2.52
C GLN A 45 -20.09 2.67 2.15
N GLY A 46 -19.77 3.81 1.51
CA GLY A 46 -20.75 4.82 1.12
C GLY A 46 -21.35 5.63 2.29
N LYS A 47 -20.99 5.33 3.55
CA LYS A 47 -21.51 6.01 4.75
C LYS A 47 -20.45 6.86 5.45
N TYR A 48 -19.21 6.39 5.50
CA TYR A 48 -18.10 7.05 6.17
C TYR A 48 -16.85 7.10 5.30
N ILE A 49 -15.99 8.08 5.59
CA ILE A 49 -14.64 8.19 5.05
C ILE A 49 -13.67 8.01 6.21
N LEU A 50 -12.71 7.10 6.06
CA LEU A 50 -11.66 6.89 7.05
C LEU A 50 -10.54 7.90 6.82
N SER A 51 -10.12 8.60 7.88
CA SER A 51 -8.90 9.41 7.86
C SER A 51 -7.67 8.50 7.81
N GLY A 52 -6.68 8.87 7.00
CA GLY A 52 -5.45 8.10 6.84
C GLY A 52 -4.22 8.98 6.71
N GLN A 53 -3.07 8.46 7.12
CA GLN A 53 -1.79 9.16 7.01
C GLN A 53 -0.66 8.20 6.64
N HIS A 54 0.11 8.58 5.61
CA HIS A 54 1.34 7.90 5.22
C HIS A 54 2.54 8.41 6.04
N ASN A 55 3.48 7.52 6.35
CA ASN A 55 4.73 7.81 7.05
C ASN A 55 5.91 7.17 6.31
N PHE A 56 7.07 7.83 6.34
CA PHE A 56 8.31 7.26 5.82
C PHE A 56 8.85 6.16 6.74
N LEU A 57 9.56 5.21 6.13
CA LEU A 57 10.12 4.04 6.83
C LEU A 57 11.12 4.43 7.94
N TYR A 58 11.88 5.51 7.74
CA TYR A 58 12.82 6.02 8.75
C TYR A 58 12.10 6.53 10.02
N GLU A 59 10.97 7.22 9.84
CA GLU A 59 10.17 7.84 10.92
C GLU A 59 8.70 7.39 10.85
N PRO A 60 8.39 6.15 11.27
CA PRO A 60 7.11 5.50 10.98
C PRO A 60 5.88 6.12 11.66
N VAL A 61 6.03 7.18 12.48
CA VAL A 61 4.90 7.83 13.17
C VAL A 61 4.91 9.35 13.09
N LYS A 62 5.91 9.96 12.45
CA LYS A 62 6.10 11.42 12.48
C LYS A 62 4.85 12.16 12.03
N TYR A 63 4.33 11.81 10.86
CA TYR A 63 3.17 12.48 10.29
C TYR A 63 1.87 12.08 10.99
N THR A 64 1.74 10.84 11.44
CA THR A 64 0.61 10.43 12.29
C THR A 64 0.52 11.24 13.58
N ASN A 65 1.65 11.50 14.23
CA ASN A 65 1.72 12.34 15.42
C ASN A 65 1.48 13.81 15.10
N LEU A 66 1.97 14.31 13.97
CA LEU A 66 1.72 15.67 13.51
C LEU A 66 0.21 15.93 13.30
N VAL A 67 -0.51 14.98 12.69
CA VAL A 67 -1.98 15.08 12.57
C VAL A 67 -2.64 15.21 13.94
N TYR A 68 -2.21 14.43 14.93
CA TYR A 68 -2.73 14.56 16.30
C TYR A 68 -2.38 15.91 16.95
N GLN A 69 -1.16 16.41 16.77
CA GLN A 69 -0.75 17.72 17.30
C GLN A 69 -1.58 18.86 16.72
N ILE A 70 -1.95 18.79 15.44
CA ILE A 70 -2.74 19.82 14.75
C ILE A 70 -4.22 19.71 15.12
N THR A 71 -4.76 18.50 15.22
CA THR A 71 -6.22 18.27 15.25
C THR A 71 -6.76 17.76 16.58
N GLY A 72 -5.89 17.33 17.49
CA GLY A 72 -6.25 16.61 18.72
C GLY A 72 -6.76 15.18 18.48
N ARG A 73 -6.68 14.65 17.25
CA ARG A 73 -7.17 13.32 16.88
C ARG A 73 -6.17 12.56 16.00
N TYR A 74 -6.08 11.26 16.20
CA TYR A 74 -5.27 10.40 15.33
C TYR A 74 -6.05 9.99 14.06
N PRO A 75 -5.36 9.83 12.91
CA PRO A 75 -5.95 9.18 11.75
C PRO A 75 -6.23 7.69 12.04
N VAL A 76 -7.35 7.18 11.55
CA VAL A 76 -7.74 5.78 11.77
C VAL A 76 -6.82 4.83 11.00
N VAL A 77 -6.45 5.20 9.76
CA VAL A 77 -5.57 4.41 8.91
C VAL A 77 -4.14 4.90 9.06
N TRP A 78 -3.25 4.01 9.47
CA TRP A 78 -1.81 4.25 9.50
C TRP A 78 -1.14 3.56 8.31
N GLY A 79 -0.36 4.32 7.54
CA GLY A 79 0.31 3.85 6.34
C GLY A 79 1.83 3.96 6.40
N CYS A 80 2.52 2.97 5.82
CA CYS A 80 3.97 2.97 5.63
C CYS A 80 4.38 2.12 4.41
N ASP A 81 5.69 2.02 4.16
CA ASP A 81 6.29 1.39 2.98
C ASP A 81 7.43 0.44 3.37
N PHE A 82 7.53 -0.72 2.72
CA PHE A 82 8.70 -1.60 2.86
C PHE A 82 9.96 -1.06 2.18
N SER A 83 9.76 -0.22 1.15
CA SER A 83 10.75 0.56 0.42
C SER A 83 12.00 -0.22 -0.05
N PHE A 84 12.98 0.52 -0.55
CA PHE A 84 14.27 0.09 -1.08
C PHE A 84 15.37 1.06 -0.61
N SER A 85 16.64 0.70 -0.75
CA SER A 85 17.74 1.65 -0.53
C SER A 85 18.14 2.35 -1.83
N VAL A 86 18.20 3.68 -1.81
CA VAL A 86 18.72 4.43 -2.96
C VAL A 86 20.25 4.45 -2.94
N THR A 87 20.85 4.29 -4.12
CA THR A 87 22.29 4.42 -4.36
C THR A 87 22.58 5.54 -5.38
N GLY A 88 23.85 5.93 -5.51
CA GLY A 88 24.24 7.02 -6.41
C GLY A 88 24.01 8.41 -5.84
N GLU A 89 24.29 9.43 -6.66
CA GLU A 89 24.36 10.83 -6.22
C GLU A 89 23.00 11.55 -6.27
N ASP A 90 22.06 11.05 -7.08
CA ASP A 90 20.76 11.69 -7.36
C ASP A 90 19.62 11.21 -6.44
N ALA A 91 19.93 10.77 -5.23
CA ALA A 91 18.93 10.27 -4.28
C ALA A 91 17.75 11.24 -4.06
N ARG A 92 17.98 12.56 -4.20
CA ARG A 92 16.95 13.60 -4.06
C ARG A 92 15.87 13.51 -5.12
N LYS A 93 16.25 13.12 -6.34
CA LYS A 93 15.32 12.96 -7.46
C LYS A 93 14.25 11.91 -7.13
N TYR A 94 14.59 10.92 -6.32
CA TYR A 94 13.74 9.77 -6.01
C TYR A 94 13.13 9.82 -4.60
N GLN A 95 13.25 10.95 -3.89
CA GLN A 95 12.73 11.11 -2.52
C GLN A 95 11.23 10.79 -2.37
N HIS A 96 10.45 11.00 -3.44
CA HIS A 96 9.01 10.75 -3.45
C HIS A 96 8.66 9.25 -3.42
N CYS A 97 9.59 8.38 -3.83
CA CYS A 97 9.48 6.93 -3.64
C CYS A 97 9.83 6.50 -2.21
N GLY A 98 10.18 7.44 -1.33
CA GLY A 98 10.52 7.23 0.08
C GLY A 98 11.63 6.20 0.34
N PRO A 99 12.84 6.33 -0.24
CA PRO A 99 13.92 5.35 -0.02
C PRO A 99 14.21 5.13 1.47
N ALA A 100 14.40 3.88 1.86
CA ALA A 100 14.62 3.45 3.24
C ALA A 100 15.80 4.15 3.91
N ASN A 101 16.87 4.43 3.16
CA ASN A 101 18.09 5.04 3.65
C ASN A 101 18.09 6.58 3.60
N LEU A 102 16.96 7.20 3.29
CA LEU A 102 16.78 8.64 3.25
C LEU A 102 16.00 9.11 4.49
N ILE A 103 16.55 10.09 5.21
CA ILE A 103 15.82 10.82 6.25
C ILE A 103 14.70 11.63 5.59
N ASP A 104 13.60 11.84 6.31
CA ASP A 104 12.50 12.67 5.84
C ASP A 104 12.99 14.01 5.26
N TYR A 105 12.70 14.22 3.97
CA TYR A 105 13.18 15.35 3.20
C TYR A 105 12.62 16.69 3.67
N ALA A 106 11.50 16.68 4.41
CA ALA A 106 10.92 17.89 4.98
C ALA A 106 11.84 18.54 6.03
N ASP A 107 12.71 17.76 6.69
CA ASP A 107 13.61 18.26 7.74
C ASP A 107 15.03 18.45 7.23
N SER A 108 15.61 17.40 6.65
CA SER A 108 16.97 17.44 6.13
C SER A 108 17.17 16.35 5.10
N PHE A 109 17.64 16.72 3.91
CA PHE A 109 17.99 15.74 2.89
C PHE A 109 19.34 15.10 3.24
N ARG A 110 19.30 13.95 3.89
CA ARG A 110 20.49 13.23 4.33
C ARG A 110 20.29 11.71 4.24
N LEU A 111 21.33 11.03 3.77
CA LEU A 111 21.41 9.57 3.81
C LEU A 111 21.93 9.09 5.18
N HIS A 112 21.47 7.92 5.59
CA HIS A 112 21.96 7.24 6.80
C HIS A 112 22.42 5.81 6.49
N GLY A 113 23.25 5.24 7.38
CA GLY A 113 23.79 3.88 7.23
C GLY A 113 22.96 2.76 7.87
N ILE A 114 21.75 3.02 8.36
CA ILE A 114 20.90 1.97 8.98
C ILE A 114 20.44 0.98 7.91
N HIS A 115 20.65 -0.31 8.17
CA HIS A 115 20.22 -1.38 7.28
C HIS A 115 18.68 -1.39 7.12
N PRO A 116 18.13 -1.57 5.90
CA PRO A 116 16.68 -1.56 5.64
C PRO A 116 15.88 -2.49 6.55
N ASP A 117 16.37 -3.70 6.80
CA ASP A 117 15.69 -4.66 7.69
C ASP A 117 15.59 -4.18 9.14
N THR A 118 16.54 -3.38 9.62
CA THR A 118 16.41 -2.76 10.95
C THR A 118 15.23 -1.78 10.96
N LEU A 119 15.05 -1.00 9.88
CA LEU A 119 13.92 -0.08 9.76
C LEU A 119 12.60 -0.82 9.56
N ARG A 120 12.55 -1.83 8.69
CA ARG A 120 11.38 -2.69 8.49
C ARG A 120 10.96 -3.36 9.80
N GLY A 121 11.92 -3.83 10.60
CA GLY A 121 11.64 -4.36 11.94
C GLY A 121 11.00 -3.34 12.87
N ARG A 122 11.52 -2.11 12.92
CA ARG A 122 10.91 -1.00 13.69
C ARG A 122 9.51 -0.65 13.21
N MET A 123 9.32 -0.60 11.90
CA MET A 123 8.04 -0.32 11.24
C MET A 123 7.01 -1.41 11.56
N VAL A 124 7.36 -2.69 11.42
CA VAL A 124 6.49 -3.83 11.75
C VAL A 124 6.12 -3.83 13.23
N GLN A 125 7.09 -3.62 14.12
CA GLN A 125 6.83 -3.49 15.55
C GLN A 125 5.84 -2.35 15.84
N LYS A 126 6.00 -1.22 15.14
CA LYS A 126 5.09 -0.08 15.28
C LYS A 126 3.68 -0.39 14.75
N ALA A 127 3.57 -1.09 13.62
CA ALA A 127 2.30 -1.51 13.06
C ALA A 127 1.53 -2.42 14.06
N ILE A 128 2.22 -3.35 14.73
CA ILE A 128 1.64 -4.20 15.78
C ILE A 128 1.12 -3.35 16.96
N GLU A 129 1.90 -2.37 17.41
CA GLU A 129 1.49 -1.47 18.50
C GLU A 129 0.28 -0.61 18.14
N LEU A 130 0.24 -0.09 16.91
CA LEU A 130 -0.86 0.74 16.43
C LEU A 130 -2.13 -0.07 16.17
N TRP A 131 -2.00 -1.30 15.66
CA TRP A 131 -3.13 -2.23 15.55
C TRP A 131 -3.79 -2.50 16.91
N LYS A 132 -3.00 -2.73 17.95
CA LYS A 132 -3.50 -2.90 19.34
C LYS A 132 -4.23 -1.66 19.87
N LYS A 133 -3.97 -0.48 19.30
CA LYS A 133 -4.66 0.78 19.62
C LYS A 133 -5.88 1.06 18.72
N GLY A 134 -6.22 0.13 17.82
CA GLY A 134 -7.38 0.24 16.93
C GLY A 134 -7.11 0.90 15.59
N HIS A 135 -5.84 1.14 15.22
CA HIS A 135 -5.53 1.63 13.87
C HIS A 135 -5.68 0.52 12.83
N ILE A 136 -6.12 0.90 11.63
CA ILE A 136 -6.06 0.04 10.45
C ILE A 136 -4.69 0.21 9.80
N ILE A 137 -4.03 -0.91 9.50
CA ILE A 137 -2.68 -0.93 8.94
C ILE A 137 -2.76 -1.05 7.41
N THR A 138 -2.13 -0.11 6.70
CA THR A 138 -1.93 -0.20 5.25
C THR A 138 -0.43 -0.16 4.91
N LEU A 139 0.02 -1.10 4.08
CA LEU A 139 1.43 -1.19 3.68
C LEU A 139 1.51 -1.27 2.16
N MET A 140 2.52 -0.61 1.62
CA MET A 140 2.87 -0.63 0.20
C MET A 140 4.36 -0.97 0.03
N TRP A 141 4.81 -1.05 -1.22
CA TRP A 141 6.19 -1.38 -1.52
C TRP A 141 6.68 -0.71 -2.79
N HIS A 142 7.48 0.35 -2.63
CA HIS A 142 8.35 0.81 -3.69
C HIS A 142 9.61 -0.06 -3.73
N HIS A 143 9.87 -0.73 -4.85
CA HIS A 143 11.02 -1.61 -4.98
C HIS A 143 11.71 -1.54 -6.33
N CYS A 144 13.01 -1.80 -6.31
CA CYS A 144 13.86 -1.83 -7.49
C CYS A 144 13.37 -2.89 -8.49
N PHE A 145 13.76 -2.75 -9.75
CA PHE A 145 13.54 -3.81 -10.74
C PHE A 145 14.25 -5.10 -10.27
N PRO A 146 13.65 -6.30 -10.40
CA PRO A 146 14.09 -7.50 -9.67
C PRO A 146 15.58 -7.87 -9.71
N PRO A 147 16.31 -7.75 -10.84
CA PRO A 147 17.73 -8.04 -10.89
C PRO A 147 18.60 -7.19 -9.94
N MET A 148 18.08 -6.05 -9.47
CA MET A 148 18.81 -5.13 -8.59
C MET A 148 18.64 -5.43 -7.09
N GLY A 149 17.74 -6.35 -6.72
CA GLY A 149 17.50 -6.67 -5.32
C GLY A 149 16.93 -5.48 -4.54
N ASP A 150 17.50 -5.19 -3.36
CA ASP A 150 16.93 -4.21 -2.42
C ASP A 150 17.53 -2.80 -2.53
N SER A 151 18.51 -2.61 -3.42
CA SER A 151 19.28 -1.36 -3.55
C SER A 151 19.47 -0.99 -5.01
N CYS A 152 19.13 0.24 -5.38
CA CYS A 152 19.27 0.73 -6.76
C CYS A 152 19.37 2.25 -6.81
N SER A 153 19.70 2.82 -7.96
CA SER A 153 19.80 4.26 -8.19
C SER A 153 18.46 5.02 -8.04
N GLY A 154 17.35 4.33 -7.74
CA GLY A 154 15.99 4.87 -7.76
C GLY A 154 15.39 4.96 -9.17
N SER A 155 16.23 5.09 -10.21
CA SER A 155 15.77 5.10 -11.61
C SER A 155 15.19 3.77 -12.08
N SER A 156 15.45 2.67 -11.40
CA SER A 156 14.78 1.39 -11.69
C SER A 156 13.44 1.25 -10.96
N VAL A 157 13.16 2.12 -9.98
CA VAL A 157 11.85 2.20 -9.33
C VAL A 157 11.00 3.18 -10.15
N TRP A 158 11.41 4.45 -10.17
CA TRP A 158 10.84 5.50 -11.00
C TRP A 158 11.47 5.47 -12.41
N ALA A 159 11.07 4.45 -13.17
CA ALA A 159 11.62 4.07 -14.47
C ALA A 159 11.26 5.02 -15.61
N MET A 160 10.08 5.65 -15.60
CA MET A 160 9.62 6.50 -16.72
C MET A 160 9.77 5.80 -18.08
N GLU A 161 10.60 6.31 -18.99
CA GLU A 161 10.86 5.71 -20.30
C GLU A 161 11.72 4.43 -20.23
N ASN A 162 12.42 4.19 -19.11
CA ASN A 162 13.29 3.02 -18.89
C ASN A 162 12.54 1.81 -18.32
N ARG A 163 11.23 1.70 -18.59
CA ARG A 163 10.40 0.55 -18.19
C ARG A 163 10.82 -0.72 -18.96
N PRO A 164 10.54 -1.91 -18.40
CA PRO A 164 10.85 -3.17 -19.09
C PRO A 164 10.17 -3.23 -20.46
N SER A 165 10.85 -3.84 -21.44
CA SER A 165 10.24 -4.16 -22.73
C SER A 165 9.19 -5.26 -22.56
N PRO A 166 8.27 -5.44 -23.53
CA PRO A 166 7.28 -6.52 -23.49
C PRO A 166 7.92 -7.91 -23.29
N GLU A 167 9.05 -8.19 -23.94
CA GLU A 167 9.75 -9.48 -23.81
C GLU A 167 10.33 -9.69 -22.40
N LEU A 168 10.81 -8.61 -21.78
CA LEU A 168 11.31 -8.65 -20.42
C LEU A 168 10.16 -8.82 -19.42
N TRP A 169 9.02 -8.17 -19.67
CA TRP A 169 7.80 -8.35 -18.90
C TRP A 169 7.26 -9.78 -18.99
N ASP A 170 7.16 -10.33 -20.20
CA ASP A 170 6.77 -11.72 -20.44
C ASP A 170 7.68 -12.69 -19.69
N SER A 171 9.00 -12.46 -19.73
CA SER A 171 9.96 -13.24 -18.96
C SER A 171 9.72 -13.11 -17.45
N LEU A 172 9.45 -11.91 -16.93
CA LEU A 172 9.19 -11.66 -15.51
C LEU A 172 7.95 -12.41 -15.00
N VAL A 173 6.86 -12.42 -15.77
CA VAL A 173 5.58 -13.07 -15.39
C VAL A 173 5.52 -14.56 -15.74
N THR A 174 6.47 -15.07 -16.53
CA THR A 174 6.53 -16.50 -16.88
C THR A 174 7.25 -17.30 -15.80
N GLU A 175 6.53 -18.24 -15.20
CA GLU A 175 7.04 -19.14 -14.16
C GLU A 175 8.33 -19.86 -14.59
N GLY A 176 9.36 -19.81 -13.74
CA GLY A 176 10.59 -20.57 -13.90
C GLY A 176 11.68 -19.91 -14.76
N THR A 177 11.42 -18.77 -15.40
CA THR A 177 12.49 -18.00 -16.06
C THR A 177 13.47 -17.43 -15.03
N THR A 178 14.66 -17.03 -15.50
CA THR A 178 15.67 -16.38 -14.65
C THR A 178 15.11 -15.11 -13.99
N LEU A 179 14.38 -14.27 -14.73
CA LEU A 179 13.84 -13.01 -14.21
C LEU A 179 12.69 -13.24 -13.21
N ASN A 180 11.80 -14.20 -13.48
CA ASN A 180 10.76 -14.61 -12.55
C ASN A 180 11.36 -15.12 -11.22
N ASN A 181 12.42 -15.92 -11.28
CA ASN A 181 13.13 -16.40 -10.08
C ASN A 181 13.84 -15.27 -9.32
N GLN A 182 14.37 -14.25 -10.02
CA GLN A 182 14.92 -13.05 -9.39
C GLN A 182 13.81 -12.24 -8.69
N TRP A 183 12.65 -12.11 -9.32
CA TRP A 183 11.48 -11.48 -8.73
C TRP A 183 11.02 -12.17 -7.45
N LYS A 184 10.92 -13.51 -7.44
CA LYS A 184 10.59 -14.27 -6.23
C LYS A 184 11.59 -14.04 -5.10
N LYS A 185 12.89 -14.10 -5.41
CA LYS A 185 13.95 -13.82 -4.43
C LYS A 185 13.85 -12.39 -3.87
N GLN A 186 13.41 -11.43 -4.68
CA GLN A 186 13.18 -10.07 -4.21
C GLN A 186 11.93 -10.02 -3.31
N ALA A 187 10.84 -10.71 -3.66
CA ALA A 187 9.66 -10.81 -2.81
C ALA A 187 9.98 -11.48 -1.45
N ASP A 188 10.90 -12.44 -1.42
CA ASP A 188 11.36 -13.10 -0.18
C ASP A 188 11.93 -12.11 0.86
N ILE A 189 12.36 -10.91 0.46
CA ILE A 189 12.84 -9.86 1.37
C ILE A 189 11.71 -9.38 2.29
N VAL A 190 10.48 -9.27 1.78
CA VAL A 190 9.34 -8.73 2.54
C VAL A 190 8.51 -9.80 3.25
N ILE A 191 8.60 -11.07 2.81
CA ILE A 191 7.82 -12.19 3.34
C ILE A 191 7.99 -12.36 4.87
N PRO A 192 9.21 -12.39 5.45
CA PRO A 192 9.38 -12.56 6.89
C PRO A 192 8.70 -11.46 7.71
N TRP A 193 8.62 -10.24 7.18
CA TRP A 193 7.96 -9.12 7.83
C TRP A 193 6.43 -9.25 7.81
N LEU A 194 5.87 -9.67 6.68
CA LEU A 194 4.45 -9.99 6.56
C LEU A 194 4.06 -11.19 7.43
N GLN A 195 4.92 -12.20 7.54
CA GLN A 195 4.72 -13.34 8.44
C GLN A 195 4.69 -12.89 9.90
N LYS A 196 5.60 -12.00 10.33
CA LYS A 196 5.55 -11.44 11.69
C LYS A 196 4.23 -10.73 11.99
N LEU A 197 3.67 -9.99 11.02
CA LEU A 197 2.34 -9.36 11.18
C LEU A 197 1.23 -10.40 11.26
N ARG A 198 1.25 -11.42 10.40
CA ARG A 198 0.30 -12.55 10.44
C ARG A 198 0.34 -13.26 11.79
N ASP A 199 1.53 -13.61 12.26
CA ASP A 199 1.74 -14.34 13.51
C ASP A 199 1.35 -13.50 14.74
N ALA A 200 1.41 -12.17 14.60
CA ALA A 200 0.87 -11.22 15.59
C ALA A 200 -0.63 -10.90 15.42
N HIS A 201 -1.32 -11.61 14.52
CA HIS A 201 -2.74 -11.39 14.20
C HIS A 201 -3.07 -9.94 13.78
N VAL A 202 -2.19 -9.35 12.96
CA VAL A 202 -2.37 -8.01 12.38
C VAL A 202 -2.79 -8.14 10.91
N PRO A 203 -4.04 -7.84 10.54
CA PRO A 203 -4.44 -7.77 9.14
C PRO A 203 -3.88 -6.49 8.50
N VAL A 204 -3.47 -6.60 7.24
CA VAL A 204 -2.87 -5.49 6.49
C VAL A 204 -3.65 -5.24 5.22
N LEU A 205 -4.00 -3.98 4.95
CA LEU A 205 -4.37 -3.53 3.61
C LEU A 205 -3.10 -3.49 2.77
N TRP A 206 -2.86 -4.56 2.02
CA TRP A 206 -1.65 -4.73 1.22
C TRP A 206 -1.84 -4.14 -0.17
N ARG A 207 -1.01 -3.14 -0.51
CA ARG A 207 -1.12 -2.38 -1.77
C ARG A 207 0.21 -2.40 -2.55
N PRO A 208 0.66 -3.57 -3.05
CA PRO A 208 1.80 -3.68 -3.94
C PRO A 208 1.46 -3.16 -5.34
N TYR A 209 2.47 -2.90 -6.17
CA TYR A 209 2.32 -2.47 -7.56
C TYR A 209 1.29 -1.34 -7.75
N HIS A 210 1.34 -0.35 -6.87
CA HIS A 210 0.43 0.77 -6.92
C HIS A 210 0.63 1.64 -8.15
N GLU A 211 -0.41 2.36 -8.55
CA GLU A 211 -0.37 3.28 -9.70
C GLU A 211 -0.04 2.57 -11.02
N MET A 212 -0.45 1.30 -11.15
CA MET A 212 -0.12 0.45 -12.31
C MET A 212 -0.56 1.03 -13.67
N ASN A 213 -1.62 1.82 -13.70
CA ASN A 213 -2.09 2.51 -14.92
C ASN A 213 -1.28 3.80 -15.25
N GLY A 214 -0.28 4.14 -14.42
CA GLY A 214 0.59 5.28 -14.62
C GLY A 214 1.68 5.03 -15.66
N VAL A 215 2.73 5.85 -15.64
CA VAL A 215 3.86 5.73 -16.59
C VAL A 215 5.24 5.77 -15.94
N TRP A 216 5.30 5.82 -14.61
CA TRP A 216 6.52 6.16 -13.89
C TRP A 216 7.18 4.98 -13.20
N PHE A 217 6.45 3.94 -12.75
CA PHE A 217 7.09 2.77 -12.16
C PHE A 217 7.41 1.69 -13.19
N TRP A 218 8.40 0.83 -12.87
CA TRP A 218 8.78 -0.27 -13.76
C TRP A 218 7.62 -1.27 -14.00
N TRP A 219 6.65 -1.37 -13.10
CA TRP A 219 5.46 -2.22 -13.25
C TRP A 219 4.28 -1.53 -13.98
N CYS A 220 4.43 -0.27 -14.39
CA CYS A 220 3.33 0.49 -14.98
C CYS A 220 3.16 0.24 -16.49
N ASN A 221 1.90 0.25 -16.95
CA ASN A 221 1.49 0.23 -18.36
C ASN A 221 2.20 -0.86 -19.18
N GLN A 222 2.04 -2.09 -18.71
CA GLN A 222 2.53 -3.32 -19.31
C GLN A 222 1.39 -4.06 -20.00
#